data_AF-A0A1L5BM28-F1
#
_entry.id   AF-A0A1L5BM28-F1
#
_cell.length_a   1.000
_cell.length_b   1.000
_cell.length_c   1.000
_cell.angle_alpha   90.00
_cell.angle_beta   90.00
_cell.angle_gamma   90.00
#
_symmetry.space_group_name_H-M   'P 1'
#
loop_
_entity.id
_entity.type
_entity.pdbx_description
1 polymer ?
#
loop_
_entity_poly.entity_id
_entity_poly.type
_entity_poly.pdbx_seq_one_letter_code
_entity_poly.pdbx_strand_id
1 'polypeptide(L)'
;MRLRSTAGAPHQLASGGRAGGGAALRPRARDSHNFARLAVEHGFLAEADVHKVEAHARSQGLALHDAAVDLGLLNPEDAGMLAALQGGFALLPEGDQRVDPLVVAAFDPANAYAAKVRTIRAKMRAAAKEGDPAALRLAVLAIEAGDEAAIMAANLAVVLAQMDGQTMLIDVDMGRPSLDRLFRIANKAGLAEQLMGSAALLPAARTAVEGLWLMTAGRASGSAASLVTRGPLAETANGWGLRDTSMLFYLAERKGDQTPYGSILAGFDAVVIVARRGDTAIADMRRVIDDLDRHGVPIAGTVIA
;
A
#
# COMPACT_ATOMS: atom_id res chain seq x y z
N MET A 1 14.97 -65.47 -34.38
CA MET A 1 14.07 -66.43 -33.72
C MET A 1 12.95 -65.62 -33.08
N ARG A 2 11.76 -65.61 -33.70
CA ARG A 2 10.53 -64.96 -33.20
C ARG A 2 9.83 -65.90 -32.20
N LEU A 3 8.94 -65.34 -31.36
CA LEU A 3 7.63 -65.84 -30.87
C LEU A 3 7.31 -65.09 -29.55
N ARG A 4 6.49 -64.04 -29.53
CA ARG A 4 5.01 -63.95 -29.49
C ARG A 4 4.30 -64.78 -28.42
N SER A 5 3.81 -64.02 -27.46
CA SER A 5 2.78 -64.21 -26.42
C SER A 5 1.42 -64.75 -26.89
N THR A 6 0.79 -65.57 -26.03
CA THR A 6 -0.65 -65.87 -25.91
C THR A 6 -0.94 -66.10 -24.41
N ALA A 7 -1.66 -65.22 -23.72
CA ALA A 7 -3.12 -65.19 -23.50
C ALA A 7 -3.64 -66.21 -22.46
N GLY A 8 -4.38 -65.73 -21.46
CA GLY A 8 -5.25 -66.54 -20.60
C GLY A 8 -5.50 -65.98 -19.19
N ALA A 9 -6.56 -65.17 -19.01
CA ALA A 9 -7.18 -64.88 -17.71
C ALA A 9 -8.25 -65.95 -17.38
N PRO A 10 -8.65 -66.12 -16.10
CA PRO A 10 -9.89 -65.46 -15.64
C PRO A 10 -9.97 -65.04 -14.13
N HIS A 11 -10.92 -64.12 -13.88
CA HIS A 11 -11.76 -63.74 -12.71
C HIS A 11 -11.66 -64.55 -11.38
N GLN A 12 -11.92 -64.08 -10.14
CA GLN A 12 -12.45 -62.84 -9.50
C GLN A 12 -12.31 -63.02 -7.96
N LEU A 13 -12.06 -61.95 -7.18
CA LEU A 13 -12.81 -61.50 -5.97
C LEU A 13 -11.97 -60.64 -4.99
N ALA A 14 -12.42 -59.38 -4.84
CA ALA A 14 -12.47 -58.50 -3.66
C ALA A 14 -11.19 -58.03 -2.92
N SER A 15 -10.93 -56.71 -2.93
CA SER A 15 -11.19 -55.78 -1.79
C SER A 15 -10.49 -54.41 -1.94
N GLY A 16 -11.18 -53.34 -1.53
CA GLY A 16 -10.65 -52.00 -1.17
C GLY A 16 -10.17 -51.12 -2.34
N GLY A 17 -10.75 -49.97 -2.69
CA GLY A 17 -11.42 -48.97 -1.86
C GLY A 17 -10.51 -47.77 -1.62
N ARG A 18 -10.49 -46.83 -2.59
CA ARG A 18 -10.46 -45.35 -2.46
C ARG A 18 -9.63 -44.69 -3.56
N ALA A 19 -10.35 -44.16 -4.55
CA ALA A 19 -9.86 -43.12 -5.44
C ALA A 19 -9.69 -41.83 -4.62
N GLY A 20 -8.46 -41.31 -4.57
CA GLY A 20 -8.17 -39.96 -4.11
C GLY A 20 -8.66 -38.97 -5.16
N GLY A 21 -9.81 -38.35 -4.90
CA GLY A 21 -10.29 -37.21 -5.67
C GLY A 21 -9.35 -36.03 -5.49
N GLY A 22 -8.78 -35.54 -6.59
CA GLY A 22 -8.05 -34.28 -6.62
C GLY A 22 -8.94 -33.14 -6.16
N ALA A 23 -8.63 -32.60 -4.99
CA ALA A 23 -9.22 -31.36 -4.52
C ALA A 23 -8.59 -30.22 -5.32
N ALA A 24 -9.21 -29.89 -6.47
CA ALA A 24 -9.07 -28.57 -7.03
C ALA A 24 -9.41 -27.54 -5.94
N LEU A 25 -8.54 -26.57 -5.71
CA LEU A 25 -8.82 -25.41 -4.87
C LEU A 25 -10.08 -24.73 -5.41
N ARG A 26 -11.23 -25.04 -4.82
CA ARG A 26 -12.44 -24.27 -5.05
C ARG A 26 -12.20 -22.89 -4.46
N PRO A 27 -12.55 -21.79 -5.16
CA PRO A 27 -12.61 -20.48 -4.53
C PRO A 27 -13.47 -20.63 -3.27
N ARG A 28 -12.92 -20.31 -2.10
CA ARG A 28 -13.75 -20.21 -0.89
C ARG A 28 -14.89 -19.28 -1.25
N ALA A 29 -16.13 -19.76 -1.18
CA ALA A 29 -17.29 -18.89 -1.31
C ALA A 29 -17.09 -17.74 -0.32
N ARG A 30 -16.90 -16.52 -0.83
CA ARG A 30 -16.73 -15.33 0.01
C ARG A 30 -17.98 -15.24 0.89
N ASP A 31 -17.80 -15.33 2.19
CA ASP A 31 -18.90 -15.50 3.13
C ASP A 31 -19.78 -14.23 3.12
N SER A 32 -20.91 -14.29 2.43
CA SER A 32 -21.79 -13.14 2.17
C SER A 32 -22.26 -12.45 3.45
N HIS A 33 -22.42 -13.22 4.53
CA HIS A 33 -22.82 -12.71 5.85
C HIS A 33 -21.74 -11.83 6.49
N ASN A 34 -20.47 -12.06 6.19
CA ASN A 34 -19.40 -11.24 6.75
C ASN A 34 -19.34 -9.86 6.09
N PHE A 35 -19.76 -9.74 4.82
CA PHE A 35 -19.74 -8.45 4.10
C PHE A 35 -20.71 -7.45 4.73
N ALA A 36 -22.00 -7.80 4.77
CA ALA A 36 -23.05 -6.90 5.24
C ALA A 36 -22.79 -6.46 6.68
N ARG A 37 -22.37 -7.40 7.54
CA ARG A 37 -22.01 -7.10 8.93
C ARG A 37 -20.85 -6.10 9.01
N LEU A 38 -19.72 -6.37 8.35
CA LEU A 38 -18.56 -5.47 8.39
C LEU A 38 -18.87 -4.10 7.78
N ALA A 39 -19.69 -4.06 6.72
CA ALA A 39 -20.10 -2.82 6.08
C ALA A 39 -20.92 -1.93 7.02
N VAL A 40 -21.84 -2.51 7.78
CA VAL A 40 -22.65 -1.77 8.77
C VAL A 40 -21.82 -1.44 10.01
N GLU A 41 -21.07 -2.41 10.55
CA GLU A 41 -20.26 -2.27 11.76
C GLU A 41 -19.23 -1.14 11.64
N HIS A 42 -18.60 -1.01 10.47
CA HIS A 42 -17.65 0.06 10.18
C HIS A 42 -18.29 1.25 9.45
N GLY A 43 -19.63 1.37 9.41
CA GLY A 43 -20.30 2.57 8.91
C GLY A 43 -20.17 2.85 7.40
N PHE A 44 -19.71 1.89 6.60
CA PHE A 44 -19.66 2.00 5.14
C PHE A 44 -21.04 1.90 4.49
N LEU A 45 -21.99 1.20 5.13
CA LEU A 45 -23.34 1.02 4.62
C LEU A 45 -24.35 1.19 5.75
N ALA A 46 -25.46 1.87 5.47
CA ALA A 46 -26.59 1.94 6.40
C ALA A 46 -27.30 0.59 6.48
N GLU A 47 -27.71 0.18 7.68
CA GLU A 47 -28.42 -1.08 7.91
C GLU A 47 -29.68 -1.22 7.04
N ALA A 48 -30.40 -0.11 6.84
CA ALA A 48 -31.60 -0.06 6.01
C ALA A 48 -31.36 -0.35 4.51
N ASP A 49 -30.13 -0.18 4.03
CA ASP A 49 -29.77 -0.37 2.62
C ASP A 49 -29.24 -1.78 2.32
N VAL A 50 -28.93 -2.59 3.35
CA VAL A 50 -28.43 -3.97 3.20
C VAL A 50 -29.37 -4.82 2.35
N HIS A 51 -30.67 -4.79 2.64
CA HIS A 51 -31.66 -5.58 1.88
C HIS A 51 -31.72 -5.20 0.40
N LYS A 52 -31.50 -3.93 0.06
CA LYS A 52 -31.46 -3.47 -1.34
C LYS A 52 -30.26 -4.06 -2.07
N VAL A 53 -29.08 -4.03 -1.43
CA VAL A 53 -27.84 -4.61 -1.96
C VAL A 53 -28.00 -6.12 -2.18
N GLU A 54 -28.55 -6.85 -1.21
CA GLU A 54 -28.76 -8.30 -1.32
C GLU A 54 -29.78 -8.69 -2.39
N ALA A 55 -30.84 -7.90 -2.56
CA ALA A 55 -31.82 -8.12 -3.62
C ALA A 55 -31.19 -7.88 -5.00
N HIS A 56 -30.44 -6.78 -5.16
CA HIS A 56 -29.77 -6.44 -6.41
C HIS A 56 -28.72 -7.47 -6.79
N ALA A 57 -27.85 -7.86 -5.85
CA ALA A 57 -26.82 -8.88 -6.04
C ALA A 57 -27.42 -10.21 -6.53
N ARG A 58 -28.52 -10.68 -5.92
CA ARG A 58 -29.22 -11.90 -6.36
C ARG A 58 -29.83 -11.76 -7.74
N SER A 59 -30.40 -10.60 -8.06
CA SER A 59 -31.05 -10.38 -9.36
C SER A 59 -30.06 -10.31 -10.52
N GLN A 60 -28.87 -9.75 -10.29
CA GLN A 60 -27.83 -9.54 -11.30
C GLN A 60 -26.72 -10.61 -11.27
N GLY A 61 -26.73 -11.51 -10.29
CA GLY A 61 -25.65 -12.50 -10.10
C GLY A 61 -24.30 -11.89 -9.69
N LEU A 62 -24.32 -10.72 -9.05
CA LEU A 62 -23.12 -10.00 -8.60
C LEU A 62 -22.68 -10.43 -7.19
N ALA A 63 -21.41 -10.21 -6.86
CA ALA A 63 -20.98 -10.24 -5.46
C ALA A 63 -21.57 -9.03 -4.72
N LEU A 64 -21.75 -9.13 -3.39
CA LEU A 64 -22.40 -8.07 -2.60
C LEU A 64 -21.70 -6.71 -2.69
N HIS A 65 -20.36 -6.69 -2.71
CA HIS A 65 -19.60 -5.45 -2.87
C HIS A 65 -19.81 -4.83 -4.26
N ASP A 66 -19.79 -5.64 -5.31
CA ASP A 66 -20.04 -5.16 -6.67
C ASP A 66 -21.47 -4.62 -6.82
N ALA A 67 -22.45 -5.28 -6.20
CA ALA A 67 -23.83 -4.81 -6.19
C ALA A 67 -24.00 -3.50 -5.41
N ALA A 68 -23.30 -3.31 -4.29
CA ALA A 68 -23.33 -2.07 -3.53
C ALA A 68 -22.70 -0.90 -4.31
N VAL A 69 -21.63 -1.19 -5.07
CA VAL A 69 -21.00 -0.23 -5.99
C VAL A 69 -21.92 0.11 -7.16
N ASP A 70 -22.56 -0.88 -7.77
CA ASP A 70 -23.47 -0.69 -8.90
C ASP A 70 -24.71 0.16 -8.52
N LEU A 71 -25.19 0.00 -7.28
CA LEU A 71 -26.26 0.84 -6.72
C LEU A 71 -25.81 2.25 -6.31
N GLY A 72 -24.51 2.55 -6.38
CA GLY A 72 -23.94 3.82 -5.91
C GLY A 72 -23.98 4.01 -4.39
N LEU A 73 -24.23 2.94 -3.63
CA LEU A 73 -24.28 2.96 -2.17
C LEU A 73 -22.90 2.82 -1.54
N LEU A 74 -21.93 2.34 -2.31
CA LEU A 74 -20.55 2.11 -1.90
C LEU A 74 -19.63 2.56 -3.03
N ASN A 75 -18.48 3.17 -2.72
CA ASN A 75 -17.46 3.40 -3.76
C ASN A 75 -16.54 2.16 -3.91
N PRO A 76 -15.85 2.01 -5.05
CA PRO A 76 -14.97 0.86 -5.28
C PRO A 76 -13.87 0.68 -4.23
N GLU A 77 -13.40 1.77 -3.64
CA GLU A 77 -12.34 1.83 -2.65
C GLU A 77 -12.80 1.34 -1.27
N ASP A 78 -14.06 1.61 -0.90
CA ASP A 78 -14.74 1.05 0.28
C ASP A 78 -15.02 -0.44 0.10
N ALA A 79 -15.44 -0.84 -1.11
CA ALA A 79 -15.60 -2.26 -1.46
C ALA A 79 -14.28 -3.03 -1.29
N GLY A 80 -13.16 -2.46 -1.76
CA GLY A 80 -11.83 -3.04 -1.58
C GLY A 80 -11.42 -3.15 -0.10
N MET A 81 -11.72 -2.15 0.71
CA MET A 81 -11.39 -2.16 2.15
C MET A 81 -12.20 -3.22 2.91
N LEU A 82 -13.49 -3.35 2.60
CA LEU A 82 -14.33 -4.41 3.17
C LEU A 82 -13.83 -5.81 2.78
N ALA A 83 -13.40 -5.98 1.53
CA ALA A 83 -12.79 -7.25 1.11
C ALA A 83 -11.50 -7.57 1.88
N ALA A 84 -10.66 -6.56 2.18
CA ALA A 84 -9.46 -6.73 3.01
C ALA A 84 -9.80 -7.13 4.45
N LEU A 85 -10.79 -6.50 5.08
CA LEU A 85 -11.28 -6.85 6.42
C LEU A 85 -11.85 -8.28 6.46
N GLN A 86 -12.60 -8.68 5.43
CA GLN A 86 -13.04 -10.07 5.29
C GLN A 86 -11.89 -11.06 5.16
N GLY A 87 -10.77 -10.63 4.58
CA GLY A 87 -9.52 -11.38 4.45
C GLY A 87 -8.78 -11.58 5.77
N GLY A 88 -9.19 -10.90 6.84
CA GLY A 88 -8.71 -11.13 8.20
C GLY A 88 -7.67 -10.11 8.71
N PHE A 89 -7.38 -9.03 7.98
CA PHE A 89 -6.60 -7.93 8.54
C PHE A 89 -7.35 -7.25 9.70
N ALA A 90 -6.64 -6.88 10.77
CA ALA A 90 -7.22 -6.24 11.95
C ALA A 90 -6.88 -4.74 12.07
N LEU A 91 -7.91 -3.92 12.36
CA LEU A 91 -7.73 -2.52 12.74
C LEU A 91 -7.13 -2.41 14.15
N LEU A 92 -6.46 -1.29 14.43
CA LEU A 92 -6.04 -0.97 15.78
C LEU A 92 -7.24 -0.54 16.63
N PRO A 93 -7.30 -0.94 17.91
CA PRO A 93 -8.28 -0.41 18.84
C PRO A 93 -8.15 1.11 18.96
N GLU A 94 -9.27 1.80 19.12
CA GLU A 94 -9.27 3.23 19.41
C GLU A 94 -8.41 3.53 20.65
N GLY A 95 -7.51 4.52 20.55
CA GLY A 95 -6.61 4.89 21.63
C GLY A 95 -5.32 4.05 21.73
N ASP A 96 -5.02 3.15 20.78
CA ASP A 96 -3.74 2.44 20.75
C ASP A 96 -2.55 3.42 20.74
N GLN A 97 -1.77 3.38 21.82
CA GLN A 97 -0.65 4.31 22.04
C GLN A 97 0.63 3.93 21.28
N ARG A 98 0.58 3.02 20.30
CA ARG A 98 1.74 2.71 19.45
C ARG A 98 1.73 3.52 18.16
N VAL A 99 0.61 4.13 17.81
CA VAL A 99 0.47 4.95 16.60
C VAL A 99 -0.14 6.30 16.99
N ASP A 100 0.27 7.36 16.33
CA ASP A 100 -0.31 8.69 16.53
C ASP A 100 -1.76 8.75 16.01
N PRO A 101 -2.70 9.40 16.74
CA PRO A 101 -4.10 9.54 16.29
C PRO A 101 -4.27 10.21 14.92
N LEU A 102 -3.27 10.96 14.44
CA LEU A 102 -3.27 11.52 13.08
C LEU A 102 -3.21 10.44 11.99
N VAL A 103 -2.78 9.21 12.31
CA VAL A 103 -2.81 8.06 11.39
C VAL A 103 -4.19 7.38 11.46
N VAL A 104 -5.24 8.16 11.18
CA VAL A 104 -6.65 7.76 11.32
C VAL A 104 -7.01 6.46 10.61
N ALA A 105 -6.38 6.16 9.46
CA ALA A 105 -6.62 4.93 8.70
C ALA A 105 -6.27 3.64 9.47
N ALA A 106 -5.46 3.74 10.53
CA ALA A 106 -5.12 2.60 11.38
C ALA A 106 -6.28 2.22 12.33
N PHE A 107 -7.17 3.16 12.62
CA PHE A 107 -8.21 3.04 13.65
C PHE A 107 -9.61 3.02 13.06
N ASP A 108 -9.90 3.96 12.16
CA ASP A 108 -11.24 4.20 11.62
C ASP A 108 -11.19 4.22 10.08
N PRO A 109 -11.61 3.13 9.42
CA PRO A 109 -11.56 3.03 7.97
C PRO A 109 -12.70 3.80 7.28
N ALA A 110 -13.75 4.18 8.03
CA ALA A 110 -14.88 4.98 7.59
C ALA A 110 -14.58 6.48 7.59
N ASN A 111 -13.49 6.87 8.25
CA ASN A 111 -13.07 8.25 8.37
C ASN A 111 -12.98 8.93 6.98
N ALA A 112 -13.56 10.12 6.85
CA ALA A 112 -13.57 10.85 5.58
C ALA A 112 -12.17 11.14 5.03
N TYR A 113 -11.16 11.32 5.89
CA TYR A 113 -9.76 11.47 5.46
C TYR A 113 -9.19 10.14 4.97
N ALA A 114 -9.45 9.02 5.67
CA ALA A 114 -9.04 7.68 5.23
C ALA A 114 -9.67 7.32 3.86
N ALA A 115 -10.93 7.69 3.62
CA ALA A 115 -11.57 7.54 2.31
C ALA A 115 -10.84 8.32 1.20
N LYS A 116 -10.46 9.57 1.45
CA LYS A 116 -9.66 10.38 0.50
C LYS A 116 -8.29 9.75 0.24
N VAL A 117 -7.64 9.22 1.27
CA VAL A 117 -6.35 8.51 1.13
C VAL A 117 -6.49 7.25 0.28
N ARG A 118 -7.60 6.52 0.40
CA ARG A 118 -7.89 5.37 -0.48
C ARG A 118 -8.11 5.78 -1.94
N THR A 119 -8.74 6.93 -2.19
CA THR A 119 -8.79 7.51 -3.54
C THR A 119 -7.39 7.89 -4.06
N ILE A 120 -6.51 8.42 -3.22
CA ILE A 120 -5.11 8.71 -3.59
C ILE A 120 -4.38 7.42 -3.98
N ARG A 121 -4.50 6.36 -3.17
CA ARG A 121 -3.97 5.01 -3.48
C ARG A 121 -4.43 4.55 -4.86
N ALA A 122 -5.72 4.61 -5.15
CA ALA A 122 -6.27 4.17 -6.43
C ALA A 122 -5.66 4.95 -7.62
N LYS A 123 -5.50 6.27 -7.48
CA LYS A 123 -4.83 7.11 -8.48
C LYS A 123 -3.35 6.75 -8.65
N MET A 124 -2.64 6.47 -7.57
CA MET A 124 -1.24 6.05 -7.64
C MET A 124 -1.08 4.69 -8.34
N ARG A 125 -1.95 3.72 -8.04
CA ARG A 125 -1.99 2.44 -8.76
C ARG A 125 -2.31 2.63 -10.25
N ALA A 126 -3.26 3.49 -10.59
CA ALA A 126 -3.61 3.76 -11.98
C ALA A 126 -2.47 4.43 -12.77
N ALA A 127 -1.67 5.27 -12.10
CA ALA A 127 -0.52 5.94 -12.71
C ALA A 127 0.66 4.99 -12.98
N ALA A 128 0.79 3.92 -12.19
CA ALA A 128 1.87 2.92 -12.23
C ALA A 128 1.83 1.95 -13.44
N LYS A 129 1.63 2.47 -14.66
CA LYS A 129 1.39 1.75 -15.95
C LYS A 129 2.00 0.32 -16.11
N GLU A 130 1.16 -0.56 -16.66
CA GLU A 130 1.28 -1.96 -17.14
C GLU A 130 2.23 -2.95 -16.44
N GLY A 131 1.62 -4.00 -15.88
CA GLY A 131 2.28 -5.21 -15.39
C GLY A 131 1.69 -5.79 -14.10
N ASP A 132 0.75 -5.09 -13.45
CA ASP A 132 0.33 -5.31 -12.05
C ASP A 132 1.49 -5.86 -11.20
N PRO A 133 2.58 -5.07 -11.09
CA PRO A 133 3.79 -5.57 -10.45
C PRO A 133 3.44 -5.98 -9.02
N ALA A 134 3.99 -7.13 -8.60
CA ALA A 134 3.75 -7.68 -7.26
C ALA A 134 4.09 -6.69 -6.12
N ALA A 135 4.93 -5.68 -6.41
CA ALA A 135 5.28 -4.60 -5.51
C ALA A 135 5.46 -3.28 -6.27
N LEU A 136 4.97 -2.18 -5.69
CA LEU A 136 5.09 -0.83 -6.23
C LEU A 136 6.15 -0.02 -5.48
N ARG A 137 6.83 0.88 -6.19
CA ARG A 137 7.71 1.93 -5.63
C ARG A 137 7.04 3.28 -5.83
N LEU A 138 6.49 3.79 -4.75
CA LEU A 138 5.66 4.99 -4.71
C LEU A 138 6.37 6.09 -3.92
N ALA A 139 6.09 7.35 -4.25
CA ALA A 139 6.57 8.48 -3.44
C ALA A 139 5.48 9.49 -3.10
N VAL A 140 5.56 10.02 -1.88
CA VAL A 140 4.90 11.26 -1.45
C VAL A 140 5.97 12.34 -1.41
N LEU A 141 5.82 13.35 -2.27
CA LEU A 141 6.74 14.47 -2.36
C LEU A 141 6.06 15.75 -1.87
N ALA A 142 6.49 16.27 -0.72
CA ALA A 142 6.00 17.54 -0.19
C ALA A 142 6.81 18.72 -0.73
N ILE A 143 6.13 19.82 -1.09
CA ILE A 143 6.76 21.11 -1.38
C ILE A 143 6.26 22.11 -0.35
N GLU A 144 7.09 22.45 0.63
CA GLU A 144 6.76 23.34 1.76
C GLU A 144 5.57 22.86 2.63
N ALA A 145 5.16 21.60 2.48
CA ALA A 145 4.02 20.97 3.16
C ALA A 145 4.44 19.71 3.94
N GLY A 146 5.63 19.73 4.54
CA GLY A 146 6.27 18.55 5.12
C GLY A 146 5.40 17.82 6.15
N ASP A 147 4.87 18.54 7.15
CA ASP A 147 4.10 17.92 8.23
C ASP A 147 2.80 17.26 7.72
N GLU A 148 2.06 17.92 6.81
CA GLU A 148 0.83 17.38 6.22
C GLU A 148 1.09 16.18 5.31
N ALA A 149 2.16 16.26 4.51
CA ALA A 149 2.57 15.18 3.64
C ALA A 149 3.06 13.95 4.43
N ALA A 150 3.71 14.14 5.58
CA ALA A 150 4.10 13.02 6.46
C ALA A 150 2.87 12.29 7.01
N ILE A 151 1.86 13.05 7.47
CA ILE A 151 0.58 12.48 7.94
C ILE A 151 -0.12 11.74 6.80
N MET A 152 -0.15 12.32 5.60
CA MET A 152 -0.72 11.68 4.42
C MET A 152 0.03 10.42 4.04
N ALA A 153 1.37 10.44 4.05
CA ALA A 153 2.22 9.28 3.75
C ALA A 153 2.01 8.16 4.77
N ALA A 154 1.89 8.49 6.06
CA ALA A 154 1.60 7.50 7.11
C ALA A 154 0.23 6.83 6.90
N ASN A 155 -0.81 7.60 6.65
CA ASN A 155 -2.14 7.06 6.36
C ASN A 155 -2.17 6.25 5.06
N LEU A 156 -1.48 6.72 4.01
CA LEU A 156 -1.37 6.01 2.75
C LEU A 156 -0.63 4.68 2.91
N ALA A 157 0.43 4.64 3.71
CA ALA A 157 1.16 3.40 4.01
C ALA A 157 0.27 2.38 4.73
N VAL A 158 -0.58 2.83 5.66
CA VAL A 158 -1.57 1.96 6.33
C VAL A 158 -2.58 1.41 5.33
N VAL A 159 -3.11 2.27 4.46
CA VAL A 159 -4.06 1.87 3.39
C VAL A 159 -3.42 0.87 2.42
N LEU A 160 -2.17 1.07 2.03
CA LEU A 160 -1.40 0.11 1.22
C LEU A 160 -1.23 -1.22 1.96
N ALA A 161 -0.86 -1.18 3.25
CA ALA A 161 -0.71 -2.38 4.07
C ALA A 161 -2.01 -3.20 4.18
N GLN A 162 -3.13 -2.49 4.34
CA GLN A 162 -4.47 -3.06 4.46
C GLN A 162 -4.97 -3.68 3.15
N MET A 163 -4.80 -2.99 2.03
CA MET A 163 -5.47 -3.34 0.77
C MET A 163 -4.56 -4.03 -0.24
N ASP A 164 -3.26 -3.78 -0.17
CA ASP A 164 -2.29 -4.15 -1.20
C ASP A 164 -1.22 -5.13 -0.68
N GLY A 165 -1.14 -5.36 0.63
CA GLY A 165 -0.24 -6.35 1.24
C GLY A 165 1.00 -5.74 1.89
N GLN A 166 2.10 -6.49 1.95
CA GLN A 166 3.30 -6.05 2.67
C GLN A 166 3.78 -4.68 2.14
N THR A 167 3.93 -3.72 3.06
CA THR A 167 4.29 -2.33 2.75
C THR A 167 5.45 -1.88 3.64
N MET A 168 6.45 -1.26 3.02
CA MET A 168 7.53 -0.53 3.69
C MET A 168 7.29 0.97 3.50
N LEU A 169 7.17 1.71 4.59
CA LEU A 169 7.23 3.17 4.59
C LEU A 169 8.66 3.61 4.89
N ILE A 170 9.20 4.54 4.10
CA ILE A 170 10.57 5.02 4.22
C ILE A 170 10.55 6.54 4.41
N ASP A 171 11.13 7.02 5.52
CA ASP A 171 11.38 8.44 5.76
C ASP A 171 12.69 8.85 5.10
N VAL A 172 12.60 9.60 4.01
CA VAL A 172 13.76 10.12 3.27
C VAL A 172 14.12 11.54 3.76
N ASP A 173 13.22 12.23 4.46
CA ASP A 173 13.48 13.58 4.95
C ASP A 173 14.39 13.58 6.19
N MET A 174 15.68 13.36 5.94
CA MET A 174 16.71 13.38 6.98
C MET A 174 16.87 14.75 7.66
N GLY A 175 16.43 15.84 7.03
CA GLY A 175 16.56 17.18 7.60
C GLY A 175 15.56 17.44 8.74
N ARG A 176 14.37 16.86 8.65
CA ARG A 176 13.30 16.98 9.66
C ARG A 176 12.46 15.70 9.70
N PRO A 177 13.06 14.56 10.13
CA PRO A 177 12.35 13.30 10.19
C PRO A 177 11.08 13.42 11.03
N SER A 178 10.03 12.72 10.63
CA SER A 178 8.71 12.86 11.26
C SER A 178 7.93 11.57 11.38
N LEU A 179 8.21 10.58 10.53
CA LEU A 179 7.46 9.31 10.55
C LEU A 179 7.77 8.48 11.80
N ASP A 180 8.94 8.66 12.39
CA ASP A 180 9.33 8.05 13.66
C ASP A 180 8.36 8.41 14.80
N ARG A 181 7.92 9.68 14.86
CA ARG A 181 6.94 10.14 15.84
C ARG A 181 5.54 9.61 15.57
N LEU A 182 5.11 9.58 14.29
CA LEU A 182 3.78 9.09 13.91
C LEU A 182 3.56 7.60 14.22
N PHE A 183 4.61 6.79 14.16
CA PHE A 183 4.55 5.36 14.50
C PHE A 183 5.20 5.04 15.85
N ARG A 184 5.63 6.06 16.61
CA ARG A 184 6.29 5.94 17.93
C ARG A 184 7.43 4.93 17.94
N ILE A 185 8.21 4.92 16.86
CA ILE A 185 9.40 4.08 16.65
C ILE A 185 10.64 4.94 16.82
N ALA A 186 11.66 4.42 17.51
CA ALA A 186 12.89 5.18 17.76
C ALA A 186 13.71 5.38 16.47
N ASN A 187 14.03 6.63 16.13
CA ASN A 187 14.88 6.98 15.00
C ASN A 187 16.39 6.79 15.31
N LYS A 188 16.82 5.55 15.56
CA LYS A 188 18.22 5.23 15.91
C LYS A 188 19.06 4.71 14.74
N ALA A 189 18.41 3.99 13.83
CA ALA A 189 19.00 3.45 12.62
C ALA A 189 17.91 3.34 11.56
N GLY A 190 18.21 3.76 10.34
CA GLY A 190 17.25 3.85 9.26
C GLY A 190 17.93 4.04 7.91
N LEU A 191 17.31 4.83 7.03
CA LEU A 191 17.80 5.04 5.67
C LEU A 191 19.23 5.57 5.64
N ALA A 192 19.60 6.49 6.55
CA ALA A 192 20.96 7.02 6.63
C ALA A 192 22.00 5.90 6.85
N GLU A 193 21.79 5.04 7.83
CA GLU A 193 22.69 3.93 8.15
C GLU A 193 22.75 2.90 7.01
N GLN A 194 21.61 2.67 6.34
CA GLN A 194 21.51 1.80 5.17
C GLN A 194 22.34 2.33 4.00
N LEU A 195 22.20 3.62 3.67
CA LEU A 195 22.95 4.26 2.57
C LEU A 195 24.45 4.32 2.85
N MET A 196 24.85 4.49 4.11
CA MET A 196 26.26 4.47 4.52
C MET A 196 26.87 3.06 4.53
N GLY A 197 26.09 1.99 4.30
CA GLY A 197 26.57 0.60 4.39
C GLY A 197 26.96 0.18 5.82
N SER A 198 26.45 0.90 6.82
CA SER A 198 26.79 0.69 8.24
C SER A 198 25.86 -0.30 8.96
N ALA A 199 24.78 -0.72 8.30
CA ALA A 199 23.81 -1.67 8.82
C ALA A 199 24.04 -3.07 8.23
N ALA A 200 24.20 -4.07 9.10
CA ALA A 200 24.36 -5.48 8.69
C ALA A 200 23.04 -6.13 8.23
N LEU A 201 21.92 -5.57 8.69
CA LEU A 201 20.56 -5.94 8.30
C LEU A 201 19.80 -4.68 7.90
N LEU A 202 18.77 -4.82 7.06
CA LEU A 202 17.94 -3.70 6.66
C LEU A 202 17.33 -3.03 7.92
N PRO A 203 17.61 -1.73 8.18
CA PRO A 203 17.21 -1.07 9.42
C PRO A 203 15.76 -0.59 9.36
N ALA A 204 14.83 -1.56 9.37
CA ALA A 204 13.39 -1.33 9.37
C ALA A 204 12.72 -2.01 10.57
N ALA A 205 11.72 -1.34 11.15
CA ALA A 205 10.96 -1.83 12.30
C ALA A 205 9.53 -2.20 11.88
N ARG A 206 8.98 -3.26 12.48
CA ARG A 206 7.54 -3.53 12.38
C ARG A 206 6.77 -2.46 13.11
N THR A 207 5.68 -1.98 12.50
CA THR A 207 4.73 -1.09 13.18
C THR A 207 3.68 -1.91 13.94
N ALA A 208 2.78 -1.23 14.66
CA ALA A 208 1.61 -1.89 15.25
C ALA A 208 0.58 -2.32 14.18
N VAL A 209 0.62 -1.74 12.98
CA VAL A 209 -0.26 -2.06 11.86
C VAL A 209 0.27 -3.29 11.15
N GLU A 210 -0.57 -4.31 11.00
CA GLU A 210 -0.19 -5.55 10.32
C GLU A 210 0.23 -5.28 8.86
N GLY A 211 1.31 -5.94 8.43
CA GLY A 211 1.84 -5.78 7.07
C GLY A 211 2.60 -4.47 6.82
N LEU A 212 2.67 -3.55 7.79
CA LEU A 212 3.39 -2.28 7.66
C LEU A 212 4.71 -2.27 8.44
N TRP A 213 5.78 -1.96 7.71
CA TRP A 213 7.11 -1.71 8.24
C TRP A 213 7.50 -0.23 8.05
N LEU A 214 8.33 0.28 8.95
CA LEU A 214 8.89 1.63 8.88
C LEU A 214 10.42 1.56 8.87
N MET A 215 11.03 2.10 7.82
CA MET A 215 12.41 2.54 7.80
C MET A 215 12.44 4.03 8.13
N THR A 216 12.89 4.36 9.34
CA THR A 216 13.06 5.77 9.77
C THR A 216 14.18 6.44 8.96
N ALA A 217 14.34 7.76 9.10
CA ALA A 217 15.40 8.48 8.39
C ALA A 217 16.81 8.07 8.86
N GLY A 218 16.93 7.58 10.10
CA GLY A 218 18.19 7.30 10.75
C GLY A 218 18.83 8.54 11.38
N ARG A 219 20.07 8.40 11.83
CA ARG A 219 20.82 9.53 12.40
C ARG A 219 21.31 10.42 11.27
N ALA A 220 20.61 11.52 11.08
CA ALA A 220 20.96 12.51 10.07
C ALA A 220 22.42 12.97 10.21
N SER A 221 23.18 12.83 9.14
CA SER A 221 24.49 13.43 8.94
C SER A 221 24.52 14.09 7.56
N GLY A 222 25.29 15.17 7.39
CA GLY A 222 25.39 15.85 6.09
C GLY A 222 25.83 14.93 4.95
N SER A 223 26.64 13.92 5.26
CA SER A 223 27.03 12.87 4.31
C SER A 223 25.86 11.99 3.87
N ALA A 224 24.97 11.58 4.78
CA ALA A 224 23.84 10.71 4.46
C ALA A 224 22.82 11.41 3.53
N ALA A 225 22.53 12.68 3.78
CA ALA A 225 21.67 13.47 2.90
C ALA A 225 22.24 13.59 1.47
N SER A 226 23.57 13.72 1.34
CA SER A 226 24.23 13.72 0.02
C SER A 226 24.20 12.37 -0.70
N LEU A 227 24.01 11.25 0.01
CA LEU A 227 23.96 9.92 -0.60
C LEU A 227 22.61 9.68 -1.29
N VAL A 228 21.52 10.24 -0.76
CA VAL A 228 20.19 10.19 -1.38
C VAL A 228 20.22 10.78 -2.79
N THR A 229 21.08 11.77 -3.03
CA THR A 229 21.15 12.49 -4.32
C THR A 229 22.13 11.89 -5.32
N ARG A 230 22.78 10.75 -5.03
CA ARG A 230 23.82 10.16 -5.92
C ARG A 230 23.28 9.31 -7.06
N GLY A 231 22.00 8.94 -7.01
CA GLY A 231 21.37 8.12 -8.03
C GLY A 231 19.95 7.74 -7.65
N PRO A 232 19.27 6.94 -8.47
CA PRO A 232 17.88 6.58 -8.25
C PRO A 232 17.72 5.75 -6.98
N LEU A 233 16.84 6.19 -6.07
CA LEU A 233 16.52 5.41 -4.86
C LEU A 233 15.91 4.06 -5.21
N ALA A 234 15.22 3.94 -6.35
CA ALA A 234 14.68 2.68 -6.83
C ALA A 234 15.76 1.61 -7.02
N GLU A 235 16.94 1.97 -7.54
CA GLU A 235 18.06 1.03 -7.72
C GLU A 235 18.62 0.57 -6.37
N THR A 236 18.74 1.50 -5.42
CA THR A 236 19.16 1.17 -4.05
C THR A 236 18.16 0.21 -3.39
N ALA A 237 16.87 0.48 -3.54
CA ALA A 237 15.79 -0.31 -2.96
C ALA A 237 15.70 -1.73 -3.56
N ASN A 238 15.98 -1.88 -4.85
CA ASN A 238 16.05 -3.19 -5.51
C ASN A 238 17.10 -4.11 -4.85
N GLY A 239 18.17 -3.53 -4.31
CA GLY A 239 19.21 -4.26 -3.58
C GLY A 239 18.77 -4.82 -2.23
N TRP A 240 17.61 -4.43 -1.69
CA TRP A 240 17.14 -4.86 -0.37
C TRP A 240 16.46 -6.25 -0.36
N GLY A 241 16.19 -6.83 -1.53
CA GLY A 241 15.65 -8.19 -1.65
C GLY A 241 14.17 -8.34 -1.28
N LEU A 242 13.42 -7.24 -1.19
CA LEU A 242 12.00 -7.21 -0.81
C LEU A 242 11.07 -7.24 -2.03
N ARG A 243 11.07 -8.35 -2.78
CA ARG A 243 10.39 -8.46 -4.09
C ARG A 243 8.86 -8.33 -4.04
N ASP A 244 8.24 -8.76 -2.94
CA ASP A 244 6.78 -8.78 -2.76
C ASP A 244 6.32 -7.71 -1.74
N THR A 245 7.11 -6.65 -1.57
CA THR A 245 6.81 -5.57 -0.62
C THR A 245 6.76 -4.24 -1.35
N SER A 246 5.58 -3.62 -1.37
CA SER A 246 5.46 -2.26 -1.89
C SER A 246 6.21 -1.28 -0.98
N MET A 247 6.82 -0.27 -1.57
CA MET A 247 7.62 0.72 -0.86
C MET A 247 7.07 2.11 -1.11
N LEU A 248 6.78 2.84 -0.03
CA LEU A 248 6.34 4.23 -0.07
C LEU A 248 7.43 5.12 0.52
N PHE A 249 7.98 6.02 -0.29
CA PHE A 249 9.02 6.95 0.13
C PHE A 249 8.39 8.32 0.41
N TYR A 250 8.68 8.88 1.59
CA TYR A 250 8.28 10.24 1.95
C TYR A 250 9.47 11.18 1.84
N LEU A 251 9.31 12.23 1.02
CA LEU A 251 10.31 13.28 0.79
C LEU A 251 9.66 14.65 1.02
N ALA A 252 10.44 15.61 1.52
CA ALA A 252 9.98 16.99 1.67
C ALA A 252 11.04 17.98 1.19
N GLU A 253 10.59 18.94 0.38
CA GLU A 253 11.38 20.10 -0.04
C GLU A 253 11.12 21.28 0.89
N ARG A 254 12.19 21.97 1.30
CA ARG A 254 12.10 23.21 2.09
C ARG A 254 12.24 24.41 1.17
N LYS A 255 11.78 25.55 1.68
CA LYS A 255 11.87 26.82 0.97
C LYS A 255 13.30 27.15 0.58
N GLY A 256 13.52 27.34 -0.71
CA GLY A 256 14.84 27.65 -1.28
C GLY A 256 15.71 26.44 -1.59
N ASP A 257 15.30 25.22 -1.24
CA ASP A 257 15.95 24.00 -1.72
C ASP A 257 15.74 23.88 -3.24
N GLN A 258 16.66 23.17 -3.90
CA GLN A 258 16.63 22.88 -5.34
C GLN A 258 16.98 21.41 -5.53
N THR A 259 16.21 20.53 -4.90
CA THR A 259 16.52 19.10 -4.88
C THR A 259 16.19 18.48 -6.25
N PRO A 260 17.09 17.69 -6.86
CA PRO A 260 16.87 17.07 -8.17
C PRO A 260 16.00 15.81 -8.07
N TYR A 261 14.70 15.99 -7.76
CA TYR A 261 13.77 14.87 -7.51
C TYR A 261 13.60 13.92 -8.69
N GLY A 262 13.69 14.39 -9.93
CA GLY A 262 13.62 13.55 -11.12
C GLY A 262 14.74 12.49 -11.15
N SER A 263 15.95 12.85 -10.72
CA SER A 263 17.05 11.89 -10.62
C SER A 263 16.88 10.92 -9.45
N ILE A 264 16.43 11.43 -8.29
CA ILE A 264 16.24 10.63 -7.07
C ILE A 264 15.11 9.60 -7.24
N LEU A 265 14.02 10.00 -7.90
CA LEU A 265 12.81 9.21 -8.07
C LEU A 265 12.73 8.51 -9.44
N ALA A 266 13.81 8.55 -10.23
CA ALA A 266 13.88 7.79 -11.47
C ALA A 266 13.57 6.31 -11.21
N GLY A 267 12.73 5.72 -12.07
CA GLY A 267 12.28 4.34 -11.94
C GLY A 267 11.19 4.09 -10.88
N PHE A 268 10.67 5.12 -10.21
CA PHE A 268 9.46 5.00 -9.39
C PHE A 268 8.23 4.78 -10.26
N ASP A 269 7.26 4.05 -9.72
CA ASP A 269 6.04 3.68 -10.43
C ASP A 269 5.01 4.81 -10.39
N ALA A 270 4.94 5.58 -9.29
CA ALA A 270 4.14 6.80 -9.22
C ALA A 270 4.56 7.73 -8.09
N VAL A 271 4.36 9.03 -8.30
CA VAL A 271 4.58 10.10 -7.31
C VAL A 271 3.31 10.90 -7.12
N VAL A 272 2.96 11.21 -5.86
CA VAL A 272 1.96 12.22 -5.53
C VAL A 272 2.67 13.42 -4.92
N ILE A 273 2.33 14.62 -5.41
CA ILE A 273 2.90 15.87 -4.89
C ILE A 273 1.94 16.48 -3.88
N VAL A 274 2.44 16.91 -2.74
CA VAL A 274 1.67 17.60 -1.70
C VAL A 274 2.09 19.05 -1.63
N ALA A 275 1.12 19.94 -1.75
CA ALA A 275 1.29 21.39 -1.69
C ALA A 275 0.39 21.94 -0.59
N ARG A 276 0.80 23.04 0.04
CA ARG A 276 -0.04 23.75 1.00
C ARG A 276 -0.63 24.99 0.35
N ARG A 277 -1.95 25.17 0.51
CA ARG A 277 -2.64 26.36 0.00
C ARG A 277 -2.09 27.63 0.65
N GLY A 278 -1.70 28.60 -0.19
CA GLY A 278 -1.26 29.92 0.27
C GLY A 278 0.22 30.00 0.65
N ASP A 279 0.89 28.85 0.85
CA ASP A 279 2.30 28.78 1.18
C ASP A 279 3.13 28.33 -0.03
N THR A 280 2.77 27.21 -0.66
CA THR A 280 3.56 26.64 -1.76
C THR A 280 3.57 27.54 -2.99
N ALA A 281 4.75 28.00 -3.40
CA ALA A 281 4.91 28.82 -4.59
C ALA A 281 4.67 28.01 -5.89
N ILE A 282 3.93 28.61 -6.84
CA ILE A 282 3.68 28.01 -8.16
C ILE A 282 4.98 27.73 -8.92
N ALA A 283 5.99 28.59 -8.74
CA ALA A 283 7.29 28.44 -9.38
C ALA A 283 8.01 27.16 -8.92
N ASP A 284 7.98 26.87 -7.61
CA ASP A 284 8.58 25.65 -7.06
C ASP A 284 7.82 24.40 -7.50
N MET A 285 6.50 24.45 -7.49
CA MET A 285 5.65 23.37 -8.02
C MET A 285 5.99 23.04 -9.48
N ARG A 286 6.06 24.07 -10.34
CA ARG A 286 6.41 23.89 -11.76
C ARG A 286 7.79 23.30 -11.93
N ARG A 287 8.79 23.81 -11.22
CA ARG A 287 10.16 23.29 -11.27
C ARG A 287 10.21 21.80 -10.94
N VAL A 288 9.54 21.37 -9.86
CA VAL A 288 9.50 19.97 -9.46
C VAL A 288 8.79 19.10 -10.50
N ILE A 289 7.62 19.54 -11.00
CA ILE A 289 6.89 18.83 -12.06
C ILE A 289 7.75 18.69 -13.32
N ASP A 290 8.34 19.80 -13.79
CA ASP A 290 9.21 19.80 -14.97
C ASP A 290 10.41 18.86 -14.78
N ASP A 291 10.95 18.76 -13.56
CA ASP A 291 12.06 17.85 -13.27
C ASP A 291 11.66 16.38 -13.29
N LEU A 292 10.51 16.04 -12.72
CA LEU A 292 9.94 14.69 -12.76
C LEU A 292 9.60 14.28 -14.21
N ASP A 293 8.97 15.16 -14.97
CA ASP A 293 8.59 14.94 -16.37
C ASP A 293 9.82 14.70 -17.26
N ARG A 294 10.89 15.50 -17.08
CA ARG A 294 12.16 15.30 -17.81
C ARG A 294 12.77 13.92 -17.59
N HIS A 295 12.53 13.31 -16.42
CA HIS A 295 13.04 11.98 -16.07
C HIS A 295 12.01 10.87 -16.30
N GLY A 296 10.82 11.20 -16.82
CA GLY A 296 9.76 10.24 -17.10
C GLY A 296 9.14 9.61 -15.85
N VAL A 297 9.20 10.30 -14.70
CA VAL A 297 8.64 9.80 -13.44
C VAL A 297 7.13 10.04 -13.44
N PRO A 298 6.28 8.99 -13.33
CA PRO A 298 4.83 9.16 -13.41
C PRO A 298 4.27 9.97 -12.23
N ILE A 299 3.54 11.05 -12.52
CA ILE A 299 2.86 11.87 -11.52
C ILE A 299 1.38 11.43 -11.44
N ALA A 300 0.98 10.86 -10.30
CA ALA A 300 -0.40 10.46 -10.05
C ALA A 300 -1.34 11.66 -9.81
N GLY A 301 -0.78 12.78 -9.37
CA GLY A 301 -1.48 14.05 -9.21
C GLY A 301 -0.90 14.91 -8.07
N THR A 302 -1.63 15.97 -7.75
CA THR A 302 -1.31 16.89 -6.66
C THR A 302 -2.40 16.87 -5.60
N VAL A 303 -2.01 16.87 -4.34
CA VAL A 303 -2.87 17.03 -3.16
C VAL A 303 -2.63 18.42 -2.58
N ILE A 304 -3.72 19.16 -2.36
CA ILE A 304 -3.67 20.44 -1.65
C ILE A 304 -4.05 20.19 -0.20
N ALA A 305 -3.10 20.39 0.70
CA ALA A 305 -3.29 20.34 2.15
C ALA A 305 -3.75 21.71 2.70
#